data_AF-K1TI22-F1
#
_entry.id   AF-K1TI22-F1
#
_cell.length_a   1.000
_cell.length_b   1.000
_cell.length_c   1.000
_cell.angle_alpha   90.00
_cell.angle_beta   90.00
_cell.angle_gamma   90.00
#
_symmetry.space_group_name_H-M   'P 1'
#
loop_
_entity.id
_entity.type
_entity.pdbx_description
1 polymer ?
#
loop_
_entity_poly.entity_id
_entity_poly.type
_entity_poly.pdbx_seq_one_letter_code
_entity_poly.pdbx_strand_id
1 'polypeptide(L)'
;GIAMNASNYGNIMHYIMKYCFENMYDGARENGNPHVSDGRIKGLIEQALAEYREKYLLTEENMSARFNTLYNALSVTAFYLIKYMAQELEKSRFVPSYFELKLESGKSENGFDISPYSFDIELADKSRQTITVGGTVDRVDIAYNDDKSGGQIRVIDYKTGNKDAKLSRIYYGLDLQLLLYL
;
A
#
# COMPACT_ATOMS: atom_id res chain seq x y z
N GLY A 1 -1.70 29.89 0.41
CA GLY A 1 -2.43 28.63 0.66
C GLY A 1 -1.70 27.48 0.01
N ILE A 2 -1.66 26.31 0.64
CA ILE A 2 -1.02 25.14 0.05
C ILE A 2 -1.77 24.70 -1.20
N ALA A 3 -1.00 24.44 -2.24
CA ALA A 3 -1.49 23.84 -3.48
C ALA A 3 -1.30 22.32 -3.38
N MET A 4 -2.34 21.57 -3.71
CA MET A 4 -2.21 20.12 -3.84
C MET A 4 -1.28 19.80 -5.02
N ASN A 5 -0.18 19.11 -4.73
CA ASN A 5 0.76 18.60 -5.72
C ASN A 5 0.65 17.06 -5.81
N ALA A 6 1.30 16.46 -6.82
CA ALA A 6 1.21 15.01 -7.06
C ALA A 6 1.71 14.17 -5.88
N SER A 7 2.73 14.64 -5.14
CA SER A 7 3.28 13.95 -3.97
C SER A 7 2.28 13.91 -2.82
N ASN A 8 1.68 15.06 -2.48
CA ASN A 8 0.68 15.15 -1.42
C ASN A 8 -0.59 14.35 -1.78
N TYR A 9 -0.98 14.35 -3.06
CA TYR A 9 -2.10 13.53 -3.54
C TYR A 9 -1.83 12.04 -3.33
N GLY A 10 -0.63 11.57 -3.70
CA GLY A 10 -0.18 10.20 -3.44
C GLY A 10 -0.26 9.87 -1.96
N ASN A 11 0.42 10.63 -1.10
CA ASN A 11 0.49 10.36 0.33
C ASN A 11 -0.90 10.26 0.99
N ILE A 12 -1.83 11.14 0.64
CA ILE A 12 -3.20 11.08 1.14
C ILE A 12 -3.89 9.79 0.67
N MET A 13 -3.73 9.40 -0.60
CA MET A 13 -4.30 8.15 -1.11
C MET A 13 -3.74 6.92 -0.39
N HIS A 14 -2.41 6.80 -0.27
CA HIS A 14 -1.79 5.69 0.46
C HIS A 14 -2.32 5.60 1.90
N TYR A 15 -2.42 6.74 2.58
CA TYR A 15 -2.92 6.81 3.95
C TYR A 15 -4.39 6.35 4.06
N ILE A 16 -5.28 6.81 3.18
CA ILE A 16 -6.69 6.37 3.18
C ILE A 16 -6.78 4.88 2.90
N MET A 17 -6.06 4.39 1.90
CA MET A 17 -6.06 2.97 1.53
C MET A 17 -5.61 2.13 2.71
N LYS A 18 -4.46 2.45 3.31
CA LYS A 18 -3.96 1.78 4.52
C LYS A 18 -5.02 1.77 5.62
N TYR A 19 -5.48 2.95 6.04
CA TYR A 19 -6.42 3.09 7.15
C TYR A 19 -7.69 2.27 6.92
N CYS A 20 -8.26 2.35 5.72
CA CYS A 20 -9.49 1.62 5.41
C CYS A 20 -9.25 0.11 5.41
N PHE A 21 -8.19 -0.39 4.75
CA PHE A 21 -7.96 -1.83 4.70
C PHE A 21 -7.56 -2.43 6.06
N GLU A 22 -6.75 -1.74 6.86
CA GLU A 22 -6.44 -2.16 8.24
C GLU A 22 -7.72 -2.30 9.07
N ASN A 23 -8.63 -1.31 9.00
CA ASN A 23 -9.86 -1.30 9.79
C ASN A 23 -10.98 -2.20 9.24
N MET A 24 -10.96 -2.54 7.95
CA MET A 24 -11.95 -3.44 7.34
C MET A 24 -11.57 -4.91 7.50
N TYR A 25 -10.28 -5.23 7.49
CA TYR A 25 -9.77 -6.61 7.46
C TYR A 25 -9.08 -7.01 8.76
N ASP A 26 -9.27 -6.25 9.84
CA ASP A 26 -8.89 -6.68 11.18
C ASP A 26 -9.54 -8.03 11.52
N GLY A 27 -8.72 -9.00 11.90
CA GLY A 27 -9.14 -10.39 12.15
C GLY A 27 -9.58 -11.18 10.91
N ALA A 28 -9.35 -10.71 9.68
CA ALA A 28 -9.73 -11.43 8.47
C ALA A 28 -8.92 -12.71 8.24
N ARG A 29 -7.71 -12.82 8.83
CA ARG A 29 -6.93 -14.07 8.81
C ARG A 29 -7.66 -15.20 9.53
N GLU A 30 -8.40 -14.88 10.58
CA GLU A 30 -9.14 -15.82 11.40
C GLU A 30 -10.53 -16.08 10.83
N ASN A 31 -11.22 -15.01 10.41
CA ASN A 31 -12.64 -15.01 10.11
C ASN A 31 -12.98 -15.02 8.61
N GLY A 32 -11.98 -14.86 7.74
CA GLY A 32 -12.16 -14.65 6.31
C GLY A 32 -12.45 -13.19 5.96
N ASN A 33 -12.47 -12.89 4.67
CA ASN A 33 -12.74 -11.55 4.17
C ASN A 33 -14.21 -11.16 4.41
N PRO A 34 -14.48 -10.02 5.06
CA PRO A 34 -15.84 -9.60 5.33
C PRO A 34 -16.51 -8.97 4.11
N HIS A 35 -17.85 -9.05 4.07
CA HIS A 35 -18.62 -8.12 3.26
C HIS A 35 -18.55 -6.72 3.88
N VAL A 36 -18.19 -5.71 3.08
CA VAL A 36 -18.11 -4.31 3.55
C VAL A 36 -19.11 -3.45 2.80
N SER A 37 -20.00 -2.79 3.55
CA SER A 37 -21.02 -1.91 2.97
C SER A 37 -20.44 -0.57 2.51
N ASP A 38 -21.06 0.03 1.49
CA ASP A 38 -20.72 1.38 1.01
C ASP A 38 -20.71 2.42 2.14
N GLY A 39 -21.62 2.30 3.12
CA GLY A 39 -21.69 3.19 4.27
C GLY A 39 -20.48 3.06 5.20
N ARG A 40 -20.00 1.83 5.44
CA ARG A 40 -18.79 1.59 6.23
C ARG A 40 -17.54 2.13 5.53
N ILE A 41 -17.41 1.94 4.22
CA ILE A 41 -16.28 2.45 3.43
C ILE A 41 -16.25 3.98 3.51
N LYS A 42 -17.38 4.66 3.27
CA LYS A 42 -17.46 6.13 3.36
C LYS A 42 -17.09 6.63 4.74
N GLY A 43 -17.60 6.02 5.80
CA GLY A 43 -17.27 6.39 7.18
C GLY A 43 -15.78 6.24 7.50
N LEU A 44 -15.13 5.16 7.04
CA LEU A 44 -13.68 4.97 7.22
C LEU A 44 -12.85 5.99 6.44
N ILE A 45 -13.27 6.35 5.22
CA ILE A 45 -12.61 7.40 4.44
C ILE A 45 -12.72 8.74 5.16
N GLU A 46 -13.90 9.10 5.66
CA GLU A 46 -14.10 10.34 6.42
C GLU A 46 -13.21 10.39 7.67
N GLN A 47 -13.12 9.27 8.41
CA GLN A 47 -12.24 9.13 9.57
C GLN A 47 -10.76 9.28 9.20
N ALA A 48 -10.29 8.56 8.17
CA ALA A 48 -8.92 8.66 7.68
C ALA A 48 -8.57 10.10 7.26
N LEU A 49 -9.47 10.76 6.55
CA LEU A 49 -9.28 12.13 6.10
C LEU A 49 -9.22 13.11 7.29
N ALA A 50 -10.09 12.94 8.29
CA ALA A 50 -10.07 13.74 9.50
C ALA A 50 -8.76 13.55 10.28
N GLU A 51 -8.33 12.30 10.50
CA GLU A 51 -7.07 11.99 11.18
C GLU A 51 -5.87 12.53 10.40
N TYR A 52 -5.85 12.39 9.07
CA TYR A 52 -4.77 12.95 8.25
C TYR A 52 -4.70 14.48 8.37
N ARG A 53 -5.85 15.16 8.40
CA ARG A 53 -5.90 16.62 8.59
C ARG A 53 -5.35 17.02 9.95
N GLU A 54 -5.77 16.34 11.00
CA GLU A 54 -5.27 16.57 12.35
C GLU A 54 -3.79 16.21 12.49
N LYS A 55 -3.28 15.21 11.79
CA LYS A 55 -1.89 14.82 11.98
C LYS A 55 -0.90 15.66 11.16
N TYR A 56 -1.30 16.06 9.96
CA TYR A 56 -0.38 16.61 8.97
C TYR A 56 -0.72 18.02 8.50
N LEU A 57 -1.93 18.53 8.80
CA LEU A 57 -2.45 19.79 8.24
C LEU A 57 -2.87 20.82 9.31
N LEU A 58 -2.55 20.58 10.60
CA LEU A 58 -2.98 21.38 11.77
C LEU A 58 -2.60 22.86 11.78
N THR A 59 -1.78 23.34 10.85
CA THR A 59 -1.26 24.72 10.84
C THR A 59 -1.80 25.59 9.71
N GLU A 60 -2.71 25.08 8.87
CA GLU A 60 -3.06 25.76 7.62
C GLU A 60 -4.43 26.43 7.64
N GLU A 61 -4.49 27.62 8.25
CA GLU A 61 -5.63 28.55 8.17
C GLU A 61 -6.03 28.97 6.73
N ASN A 62 -5.37 28.48 5.68
CA ASN A 62 -5.72 28.80 4.30
C ASN A 62 -5.51 27.62 3.33
N MET A 63 -6.26 26.54 3.56
CA MET A 63 -6.53 25.55 2.51
C MET A 63 -7.30 26.22 1.37
N SER A 64 -6.67 26.34 0.20
CA SER A 64 -7.30 26.99 -0.95
C SER A 64 -8.59 26.28 -1.38
N ALA A 65 -9.53 27.00 -1.99
CA ALA A 65 -10.72 26.39 -2.59
C ALA A 65 -10.36 25.21 -3.52
N ARG A 66 -9.25 25.35 -4.28
CA ARG A 66 -8.71 24.30 -5.14
C ARG A 66 -8.26 23.07 -4.36
N PHE A 67 -7.60 23.25 -3.21
CA PHE A 67 -7.22 22.12 -2.35
C PHE A 67 -8.47 21.35 -1.90
N ASN A 68 -9.49 22.05 -1.39
CA ASN A 68 -10.71 21.41 -0.94
C ASN A 68 -11.45 20.67 -2.07
N THR A 69 -11.49 21.24 -3.28
CA THR A 69 -12.06 20.56 -4.45
C THR A 69 -11.32 19.26 -4.75
N LEU A 70 -9.98 19.29 -4.79
CA LEU A 70 -9.20 18.11 -5.10
C LEU A 70 -9.24 17.07 -3.96
N TYR A 71 -9.33 17.52 -2.72
CA TYR A 71 -9.50 16.67 -1.55
C TYR A 71 -10.83 15.90 -1.59
N ASN A 72 -11.92 16.58 -1.98
CA ASN A 72 -13.22 15.94 -2.18
C ASN A 72 -13.22 14.99 -3.40
N ALA A 73 -12.55 15.37 -4.49
CA ALA A 73 -12.40 14.46 -5.63
C ALA A 73 -11.62 13.20 -5.23
N LEU A 74 -10.59 13.34 -4.39
CA LEU A 74 -9.80 12.24 -3.87
C LEU A 74 -10.64 11.27 -3.03
N SER A 75 -11.53 11.76 -2.16
CA SER A 75 -12.40 10.89 -1.35
C SER A 75 -13.36 10.07 -2.22
N VAL A 76 -13.89 10.66 -3.29
CA VAL A 76 -14.73 9.95 -4.26
C VAL A 76 -13.94 8.87 -5.00
N THR A 77 -12.73 9.19 -5.46
CA THR A 77 -11.85 8.21 -6.13
C THR A 77 -11.49 7.07 -5.18
N ALA A 78 -11.07 7.38 -3.95
CA ALA A 78 -10.73 6.39 -2.94
C ALA A 78 -11.93 5.47 -2.64
N PHE A 79 -13.14 6.02 -2.52
CA PHE A 79 -14.36 5.24 -2.30
C PHE A 79 -14.56 4.17 -3.37
N TYR A 80 -14.49 4.53 -4.65
CA TYR A 80 -14.69 3.55 -5.72
C TYR A 80 -13.56 2.51 -5.78
N LEU A 81 -12.30 2.92 -5.58
CA LEU A 81 -11.17 1.99 -5.54
C LEU A 81 -11.34 0.97 -4.40
N ILE A 82 -11.58 1.45 -3.19
CA ILE A 82 -11.75 0.61 -2.01
C ILE A 82 -12.96 -0.30 -2.18
N LYS A 83 -14.09 0.23 -2.69
CA LYS A 83 -15.29 -0.55 -2.96
C LYS A 83 -15.02 -1.72 -3.90
N TYR A 84 -14.41 -1.47 -5.05
CA TYR A 84 -14.18 -2.54 -6.03
C TYR A 84 -13.16 -3.56 -5.54
N MET A 85 -12.13 -3.12 -4.82
CA MET A 85 -11.17 -4.03 -4.20
C MET A 85 -11.80 -4.86 -3.08
N ALA A 86 -12.68 -4.28 -2.26
CA ALA A 86 -13.39 -5.01 -1.22
C ALA A 86 -14.35 -6.06 -1.81
N GLN A 87 -15.03 -5.72 -2.92
CA GLN A 87 -15.88 -6.67 -3.65
C GLN A 87 -15.09 -7.82 -4.30
N GLU A 88 -13.85 -7.58 -4.74
CA GLU A 88 -12.94 -8.65 -5.19
C GLU A 88 -12.54 -9.55 -4.02
N LEU A 89 -12.08 -8.94 -2.92
CA LEU A 89 -11.60 -9.64 -1.73
C LEU A 89 -12.69 -10.48 -1.06
N GLU A 90 -13.94 -10.01 -1.03
CA GLU A 90 -15.10 -10.79 -0.53
C GLU A 90 -15.21 -12.18 -1.19
N LYS A 91 -14.71 -12.33 -2.42
CA LYS A 91 -14.71 -13.58 -3.20
C LYS A 91 -13.32 -14.19 -3.38
N SER A 92 -12.31 -13.61 -2.74
CA SER A 92 -10.91 -13.99 -2.90
C SER A 92 -10.45 -14.85 -1.73
N ARG A 93 -9.49 -15.76 -1.99
CA ARG A 93 -8.74 -16.44 -0.92
C ARG A 93 -7.65 -15.56 -0.33
N PHE A 94 -7.25 -14.50 -1.03
CA PHE A 94 -6.26 -13.56 -0.54
C PHE A 94 -6.85 -12.69 0.56
N VAL A 95 -6.16 -12.62 1.69
CA VAL A 95 -6.50 -11.75 2.82
C VAL A 95 -5.45 -10.64 2.90
N PRO A 96 -5.83 -9.36 2.96
CA PRO A 96 -4.90 -8.28 3.29
C PRO A 96 -4.21 -8.53 4.63
N SER A 97 -2.89 -8.69 4.62
CA SER A 97 -2.14 -9.17 5.79
C SER A 97 -1.12 -8.15 6.32
N TYR A 98 -0.50 -7.38 5.44
CA TYR A 98 0.49 -6.36 5.81
C TYR A 98 0.26 -5.07 5.04
N PHE A 99 0.48 -3.94 5.69
CA PHE A 99 0.26 -2.60 5.14
C PHE A 99 1.44 -1.69 5.44
N GLU A 100 1.92 -0.94 4.44
CA GLU A 100 3.15 -0.14 4.54
C GLU A 100 4.32 -0.93 5.17
N LEU A 101 4.49 -2.18 4.73
CA LEU A 101 5.47 -3.13 5.27
C LEU A 101 6.88 -2.64 4.95
N LYS A 102 7.60 -2.17 5.97
CA LYS A 102 8.98 -1.71 5.83
C LYS A 102 9.93 -2.89 5.85
N LEU A 103 10.69 -3.08 4.77
CA LEU A 103 11.66 -4.16 4.68
C LEU A 103 12.91 -3.81 5.49
N GLU A 104 13.25 -4.66 6.45
CA GLU A 104 14.33 -4.45 7.40
C GLU A 104 15.09 -5.75 7.67
N SER A 105 16.42 -5.72 7.52
CA SER A 105 17.27 -6.91 7.64
C SER A 105 17.17 -7.58 9.01
N GLY A 106 16.95 -8.89 9.00
CA GLY A 106 16.90 -9.71 10.21
C GLY A 106 15.66 -9.47 11.07
N LYS A 107 14.62 -8.83 10.52
CA LYS A 107 13.33 -8.66 11.18
C LYS A 107 12.27 -9.57 10.58
N SER A 108 11.28 -9.88 11.41
CA SER A 108 10.06 -10.56 10.98
C SER A 108 8.84 -9.85 11.59
N GLU A 109 7.72 -9.89 10.87
CA GLU A 109 6.44 -9.37 11.33
C GLU A 109 5.41 -10.51 11.37
N ASN A 110 4.93 -10.86 12.57
CA ASN A 110 4.04 -12.00 12.78
C ASN A 110 4.60 -13.33 12.20
N GLY A 111 5.92 -13.52 12.27
CA GLY A 111 6.61 -14.70 11.75
C GLY A 111 6.89 -14.68 10.24
N PHE A 112 6.51 -13.61 9.55
CA PHE A 112 6.84 -13.38 8.14
C PHE A 112 8.18 -12.64 8.03
N ASP A 113 9.15 -13.20 7.32
CA ASP A 113 10.45 -12.56 7.09
C ASP A 113 10.27 -11.32 6.20
N ILE A 114 10.75 -10.18 6.69
CA ILE A 114 10.67 -8.89 6.01
C ILE A 114 12.05 -8.38 5.61
N SER A 115 13.03 -9.29 5.53
CA SER A 115 14.38 -8.94 5.12
C SER A 115 14.41 -8.45 3.66
N PRO A 116 15.07 -7.32 3.38
CA PRO A 116 15.21 -6.80 2.03
C PRO A 116 16.08 -7.70 1.15
N TYR A 117 15.81 -7.69 -0.16
CA TYR A 117 16.64 -8.39 -1.13
C TYR A 117 18.09 -7.88 -1.08
N SER A 118 19.03 -8.81 -0.89
CA SER A 118 20.45 -8.50 -0.79
C SER A 118 21.26 -9.41 -1.70
N PHE A 119 22.24 -8.85 -2.41
CA PHE A 119 23.09 -9.59 -3.33
C PHE A 119 24.51 -9.02 -3.35
N ASP A 120 25.49 -9.90 -3.54
CA ASP A 120 26.89 -9.49 -3.65
C ASP A 120 27.23 -9.08 -5.08
N ILE A 121 28.04 -8.03 -5.19
CA ILE A 121 28.72 -7.64 -6.41
C ILE A 121 30.24 -7.73 -6.21
N GLU A 122 30.94 -8.10 -7.28
CA GLU A 122 32.40 -8.03 -7.35
C GLU A 122 32.79 -6.72 -8.04
N LEU A 123 33.70 -5.98 -7.41
CA LEU A 123 34.25 -4.74 -7.97
C LEU A 123 35.48 -5.02 -8.84
N ALA A 124 35.92 -4.00 -9.59
CA ALA A 124 37.06 -4.12 -10.50
C ALA A 124 38.37 -4.51 -9.79
N ASP A 125 38.51 -4.20 -8.49
CA ASP A 125 39.64 -4.58 -7.65
C ASP A 125 39.50 -5.98 -7.02
N LYS A 126 38.48 -6.75 -7.43
CA LYS A 126 38.10 -8.08 -6.91
C LYS A 126 37.60 -8.07 -5.46
N SER A 127 37.38 -6.90 -4.86
CA SER A 127 36.67 -6.83 -3.58
C SER A 127 35.18 -7.17 -3.78
N ARG A 128 34.56 -7.75 -2.75
CA ARG A 128 33.12 -8.02 -2.74
C ARG A 128 32.40 -6.98 -1.90
N GLN A 129 31.29 -6.46 -2.41
CA GLN A 129 30.37 -5.62 -1.65
C GLN A 129 28.96 -6.21 -1.72
N THR A 130 28.24 -6.17 -0.61
CA THR A 130 26.83 -6.54 -0.57
C THR A 130 25.97 -5.31 -0.82
N ILE A 131 25.08 -5.40 -1.81
CA ILE A 131 24.03 -4.41 -2.05
C ILE A 131 22.75 -4.93 -1.40
N THR A 132 22.10 -4.06 -0.62
CA THR A 132 20.79 -4.33 -0.02
C THR A 132 19.78 -3.34 -0.59
N VAL A 133 18.66 -3.85 -1.12
CA VAL A 133 17.59 -3.06 -1.69
C VAL A 133 16.45 -2.95 -0.68
N GLY A 134 16.44 -1.84 0.08
CA GLY A 134 15.35 -1.52 1.01
C GLY A 134 14.13 -0.91 0.33
N GLY A 135 13.02 -0.86 1.06
CA GLY A 135 11.78 -0.24 0.59
C GLY A 135 10.61 -0.46 1.53
N THR A 136 9.49 0.17 1.18
CA THR A 136 8.20 -0.04 1.86
C THR A 136 7.22 -0.63 0.85
N VAL A 137 6.63 -1.76 1.17
CA VAL A 137 5.59 -2.41 0.36
C VAL A 137 4.23 -1.89 0.81
N ASP A 138 3.43 -1.32 -0.10
CA ASP A 138 2.15 -0.71 0.30
C ASP A 138 1.17 -1.70 0.91
N ARG A 139 1.00 -2.87 0.27
CA ARG A 139 0.17 -3.94 0.79
C ARG A 139 0.64 -5.32 0.33
N VAL A 140 0.61 -6.27 1.25
CA VAL A 140 0.80 -7.70 0.98
C VAL A 140 -0.47 -8.43 1.36
N ASP A 141 -1.06 -9.16 0.41
CA ASP A 141 -2.17 -10.05 0.68
C ASP A 141 -1.67 -11.51 0.64
N ILE A 142 -2.15 -12.34 1.56
CA ILE A 142 -1.78 -13.76 1.67
C ILE A 142 -3.02 -14.64 1.51
N ALA A 143 -2.95 -15.59 0.57
CA ALA A 143 -3.89 -16.69 0.47
C ALA A 143 -3.35 -17.88 1.26
N TYR A 144 -3.72 -17.96 2.54
CA TYR A 144 -3.22 -18.97 3.46
C TYR A 144 -3.62 -20.40 3.06
N ASN A 145 -2.72 -21.35 3.31
CA ASN A 145 -3.03 -22.77 3.32
C ASN A 145 -4.01 -23.09 4.45
N ASP A 146 -4.66 -24.26 4.40
CA ASP A 146 -5.69 -24.67 5.37
C ASP A 146 -5.15 -24.71 6.82
N ASP A 147 -3.85 -24.97 7.00
CA ASP A 147 -3.14 -24.99 8.28
C ASP A 147 -2.63 -23.61 8.75
N LYS A 148 -2.84 -22.55 7.95
CA LYS A 148 -2.43 -21.17 8.18
C LYS A 148 -0.92 -20.94 8.38
N SER A 149 -0.07 -21.90 7.99
CA SER A 149 1.40 -21.85 8.19
C SER A 149 2.17 -21.17 7.05
N GLY A 150 1.49 -20.92 5.92
CA GLY A 150 2.05 -20.27 4.74
C GLY A 150 0.95 -20.01 3.72
N GLY A 151 1.32 -19.56 2.53
CA GLY A 151 0.33 -19.27 1.49
C GLY A 151 0.94 -18.69 0.22
N GLN A 152 0.08 -18.46 -0.77
CA GLN A 152 0.45 -17.66 -1.93
C GLN A 152 0.41 -16.19 -1.54
N ILE A 153 1.34 -15.40 -2.07
CA ILE A 153 1.48 -13.98 -1.76
C ILE A 153 1.20 -13.18 -3.01
N ARG A 154 0.54 -12.02 -2.84
CA ARG A 154 0.53 -10.96 -3.85
C ARG A 154 0.90 -9.64 -3.21
N VAL A 155 1.65 -8.84 -3.96
CA VAL A 155 2.00 -7.47 -3.60
C VAL A 155 1.11 -6.52 -4.38
N ILE A 156 0.61 -5.49 -3.70
CA ILE A 156 -0.20 -4.43 -4.29
C ILE A 156 0.50 -3.11 -3.97
N ASP A 157 0.69 -2.29 -5.00
CA ASP A 157 1.27 -0.96 -4.93
C ASP A 157 0.26 0.04 -5.51
N TYR A 158 -0.03 1.11 -4.75
CA TYR A 158 -1.06 2.08 -5.07
C TYR A 158 -0.48 3.22 -5.92
N LYS A 159 -0.51 3.10 -7.25
CA LYS A 159 -0.12 4.20 -8.14
C LYS A 159 -1.31 5.07 -8.52
N THR A 160 -1.13 6.39 -8.40
CA THR A 160 -2.11 7.41 -8.83
C THR A 160 -1.94 7.85 -10.29
N GLY A 161 -0.90 7.35 -10.99
CA GLY A 161 -0.61 7.68 -12.39
C GLY A 161 -0.97 6.55 -13.36
N ASN A 162 -1.39 6.91 -14.58
CA ASN A 162 -1.56 5.97 -15.67
C ASN A 162 -0.20 5.60 -16.26
N LYS A 163 0.39 4.50 -15.78
CA LYS A 163 1.59 3.91 -16.39
C LYS A 163 1.32 2.45 -16.68
N ASP A 164 1.31 2.09 -17.96
CA ASP A 164 1.18 0.69 -18.36
C ASP A 164 2.40 -0.10 -17.87
N ALA A 165 2.15 -1.23 -17.21
CA ALA A 165 3.18 -2.21 -16.87
C ALA A 165 3.69 -2.89 -18.15
N LYS A 166 4.67 -2.27 -18.80
CA LYS A 166 5.28 -2.80 -20.03
C LYS A 166 6.42 -3.74 -19.67
N LEU A 167 6.34 -5.00 -20.10
CA LEU A 167 7.38 -6.01 -19.88
C LEU A 167 8.76 -5.58 -20.39
N SER A 168 8.82 -4.78 -21.46
CA SER A 168 10.08 -4.20 -21.95
C SER A 168 10.77 -3.29 -20.93
N ARG A 169 10.00 -2.56 -20.11
CA ARG A 169 10.56 -1.69 -19.07
C ARG A 169 11.15 -2.51 -17.93
N ILE A 170 10.54 -3.64 -17.60
CA ILE A 170 11.11 -4.63 -16.67
C ILE A 170 12.42 -5.19 -17.25
N TYR A 171 12.42 -5.61 -18.52
CA TYR A 171 13.60 -6.18 -19.19
C TYR A 171 14.80 -5.22 -19.17
N TYR A 172 14.55 -3.91 -19.37
CA TYR A 172 15.59 -2.88 -19.30
C TYR A 172 15.86 -2.34 -17.89
N GLY A 173 15.29 -2.95 -16.84
CA GLY A 173 15.53 -2.56 -15.45
C GLY A 173 14.91 -1.23 -15.02
N LEU A 174 13.94 -0.70 -15.78
CA LEU A 174 13.34 0.60 -15.53
C LEU A 174 12.17 0.57 -14.53
N ASP A 175 11.48 -0.57 -14.41
CA ASP A 175 10.30 -0.76 -13.54
C ASP A 175 10.43 -2.07 -12.73
N LEU A 176 11.41 -2.13 -11.80
CA LEU A 176 11.70 -3.34 -11.02
C LEU A 176 10.99 -3.41 -9.66
N GLN A 177 10.32 -2.33 -9.23
CA GLN A 177 9.79 -2.19 -7.86
C GLN A 177 8.93 -3.39 -7.41
N LEU A 178 7.94 -3.78 -8.21
CA LEU A 178 7.04 -4.90 -7.86
C LEU A 178 7.76 -6.25 -7.81
N LEU A 179 8.76 -6.48 -8.67
CA LEU A 179 9.54 -7.72 -8.68
C LEU A 179 10.55 -7.80 -7.54
N LEU A 180 10.98 -6.65 -7.02
CA LEU A 180 11.87 -6.58 -5.85
C LEU A 180 11.10 -6.70 -4.55
N TYR A 181 9.80 -6.39 -4.55
CA TYR A 181 8.93 -6.55 -3.38
C TYR A 181 8.36 -7.96 -3.25
N LEU A 182 8.18 -8.67 -4.36
CA LEU A 182 7.77 -10.07 -4.39
C LEU A 182 8.96 -10.99 -4.10
#